data_AF-A0AAV6YE21-F1
#
_entry.id   AF-A0AAV6YE21-F1
#
_cell.length_a   1.000
_cell.length_b   1.000
_cell.length_c   1.000
_cell.angle_alpha   90.00
_cell.angle_beta   90.00
_cell.angle_gamma   90.00
#
_symmetry.space_group_name_H-M   'P 1'
#
loop_
_entity.id
_entity.type
_entity.pdbx_description
1 polymer ?
#
loop_
_entity_poly.entity_id
_entity_poly.type
_entity_poly.pdbx_seq_one_letter_code
_entity_poly.pdbx_strand_id
1 'polypeptide(L)'
;RDGRLKENDQILAINYTPLDMSVSHQEAISLLQQSSGHIHLVVAKQPPPLLPQTQMPQKEEQIWGHVEEIELINDGSGLGFGIVGGRASGVIVRTILPGGLADR
;
A
#
# COMPACT_ATOMS: atom_id res chain seq x y z
N ARG A 1 -7.03 2.12 -14.86
CA ARG A 1 -6.20 1.86 -13.66
C ARG A 1 -6.97 0.86 -12.86
N ASP A 2 -6.40 -0.32 -12.64
CA ASP A 2 -7.18 -1.51 -12.29
C ASP A 2 -7.60 -1.54 -10.81
N GLY A 3 -7.33 -0.48 -10.04
CA GLY A 3 -7.74 -0.33 -8.64
C GLY A 3 -7.11 -1.32 -7.66
N ARG A 4 -6.21 -2.18 -8.14
CA ARG A 4 -5.59 -3.26 -7.37
C ARG A 4 -4.35 -2.82 -6.62
N LEU A 5 -4.12 -3.49 -5.50
CA LEU A 5 -2.91 -3.33 -4.71
C LEU A 5 -1.74 -4.02 -5.43
N LYS A 6 -0.57 -3.40 -5.41
CA LYS A 6 0.65 -3.92 -6.04
C LYS A 6 1.78 -3.96 -5.03
N GLU A 7 2.74 -4.84 -5.31
CA GLU A 7 3.99 -4.86 -4.55
C GLU A 7 4.72 -3.52 -4.70
N ASN A 8 5.31 -3.06 -3.58
CA ASN A 8 5.94 -1.75 -3.41
C ASN A 8 4.99 -0.54 -3.35
N ASP A 9 3.68 -0.74 -3.32
CA ASP A 9 2.75 0.31 -2.93
C ASP A 9 2.91 0.62 -1.43
N GLN A 10 2.87 1.89 -1.05
CA GLN A 10 2.85 2.29 0.36
C GLN A 10 1.43 2.57 0.81
N ILE A 11 1.04 1.94 1.91
CA ILE A 11 -0.24 2.21 2.56
C ILE A 11 -0.06 3.46 3.42
N LEU A 12 -0.84 4.48 3.11
CA LEU A 12 -0.91 5.75 3.82
C LEU A 12 -2.03 5.77 4.85
N ALA A 13 -3.12 5.02 4.64
CA ALA A 13 -4.23 4.92 5.59
C ALA A 13 -5.00 3.61 5.46
N ILE A 14 -5.61 3.17 6.56
CA ILE A 14 -6.47 1.98 6.66
C ILE A 14 -7.77 2.41 7.36
N ASN A 15 -8.92 2.21 6.72
CA ASN A 15 -10.23 2.60 7.25
C ASN A 15 -10.27 4.03 7.77
N TYR A 16 -9.79 4.96 6.93
CA TYR A 16 -9.68 6.39 7.24
C TYR A 16 -8.73 6.72 8.41
N THR A 17 -7.99 5.74 8.92
CA THR A 17 -6.96 5.93 9.94
C THR A 17 -5.60 6.09 9.25
N PRO A 18 -4.97 7.27 9.28
CA PRO A 18 -3.68 7.49 8.65
C PRO A 18 -2.58 6.68 9.35
N LEU A 19 -1.74 6.02 8.57
CA LEU A 19 -0.51 5.35 9.02
C LEU A 19 0.64 6.36 8.95
N ASP A 20 0.71 7.24 9.94
CA ASP A 20 1.79 8.22 10.05
C ASP A 20 3.10 7.59 10.55
N MET A 21 4.14 8.41 10.78
CA MET A 21 5.43 7.94 11.31
C MET A 21 5.36 7.39 12.75
N SER A 22 4.26 7.63 13.48
CA SER A 22 4.02 7.08 14.81
C SER A 22 3.41 5.68 14.75
N VAL A 23 2.65 5.38 13.71
CA VAL A 23 1.99 4.08 13.52
C VAL A 23 2.99 3.04 13.05
N SER A 24 3.15 1.97 13.86
CA SER A 24 3.99 0.83 13.49
C SER A 24 3.24 -0.14 12.59
N HIS A 25 3.96 -0.94 11.80
CA HIS A 25 3.33 -1.98 10.98
C HIS A 25 2.44 -2.93 11.81
N GLN A 26 2.78 -3.17 13.08
CA GLN A 26 1.98 -3.99 13.98
C GLN A 26 0.58 -3.43 14.19
N GLU A 27 0.46 -2.11 14.25
CA GLU A 27 -0.80 -1.42 14.43
C GLU A 27 -1.60 -1.38 13.13
N ALA A 28 -0.91 -1.26 11.99
CA ALA A 28 -1.54 -1.51 10.68
C ALA A 28 -2.12 -2.93 10.58
N ILE A 29 -1.39 -3.95 11.04
CA ILE A 29 -1.90 -5.33 11.11
C ILE A 29 -3.13 -5.41 12.02
N SER A 30 -3.07 -4.80 13.20
CA SER A 30 -4.21 -4.76 14.14
C SER A 30 -5.44 -4.12 13.50
N LEU A 31 -5.28 -2.99 12.80
CA LEU A 31 -6.37 -2.32 12.08
C LEU A 31 -6.96 -3.24 11.01
N LEU A 32 -6.12 -3.89 10.19
CA LEU A 32 -6.57 -4.83 9.16
C LEU A 32 -7.30 -6.05 9.74
N GLN A 33 -6.85 -6.55 10.88
CA GLN A 33 -7.46 -7.71 11.57
C GLN A 33 -8.77 -7.35 12.28
N GLN A 34 -8.84 -6.16 12.89
CA GLN A 34 -10.06 -5.66 13.53
C GLN A 34 -11.14 -5.29 12.51
N SER A 35 -10.73 -4.95 11.28
CA SER A 35 -11.63 -4.54 10.22
C SER A 35 -12.26 -5.76 9.55
N SER A 36 -13.57 -5.95 9.76
CA SER A 36 -14.38 -6.99 9.12
C SER A 36 -15.32 -6.37 8.08
N GLY A 37 -15.44 -6.98 6.89
CA GLY A 37 -16.24 -6.42 5.81
C GLY A 37 -15.44 -5.43 4.97
N HIS A 38 -15.89 -4.18 4.86
CA HIS A 38 -15.25 -3.19 3.98
C HIS A 38 -13.98 -2.61 4.61
N ILE A 39 -12.88 -2.67 3.87
CA ILE A 39 -11.58 -2.09 4.23
C ILE A 39 -11.21 -1.07 3.18
N HIS A 40 -11.07 0.19 3.57
CA HIS A 40 -10.57 1.26 2.71
C HIS A 40 -9.08 1.46 2.93
N LEU A 41 -8.30 1.27 1.88
CA LEU A 41 -6.86 1.48 1.88
C LEU A 41 -6.53 2.69 1.02
N VAL A 42 -5.80 3.65 1.58
CA VAL A 42 -5.23 4.73 0.79
C VAL A 42 -3.79 4.36 0.51
N VAL A 43 -3.42 4.20 -0.76
CA VAL A 43 -2.09 3.77 -1.15
C VAL A 43 -1.42 4.75 -2.10
N ALA A 44 -0.13 5.00 -1.88
CA ALA A 44 0.71 5.69 -2.82
C ALA A 44 1.33 4.66 -3.77
N LYS A 45 1.16 4.89 -5.07
CA LYS A 45 1.67 4.02 -6.13
C LYS A 45 3.03 4.54 -6.59
N GLN A 46 3.95 3.62 -6.91
CA GLN A 46 5.20 4.02 -7.57
C GLN A 46 4.89 4.73 -8.90
N PRO A 47 5.68 5.75 -9.28
CA PRO A 47 5.58 6.33 -10.61
C PRO A 47 5.74 5.24 -11.65
N PRO A 48 4.97 5.28 -12.76
CA PRO A 48 5.36 4.51 -13.92
C PRO A 48 6.80 4.90 -14.30
N PRO A 49 7.66 3.96 -14.75
CA PRO A 49 8.96 4.29 -15.29
C PRO A 49 8.75 5.13 -16.55
N LEU A 50 8.75 6.45 -16.40
CA LEU A 50 8.55 7.39 -17.49
C LEU A 50 9.84 7.48 -18.31
N LEU A 51 9.92 6.62 -19.34
CA LEU A 51 10.77 6.76 -20.53
C LEU A 51 12.30 6.81 -20.26
N PRO A 52 13.15 6.55 -21.27
CA PRO A 52 14.59 6.73 -21.11
C PRO A 52 14.85 8.22 -20.94
N GLN A 53 15.06 8.66 -19.70
CA GLN A 53 15.52 10.01 -19.42
C GLN A 53 16.91 10.15 -20.02
N THR A 54 17.02 10.91 -21.10
CA THR A 54 18.27 11.50 -21.56
C THR A 54 18.91 12.25 -20.39
N GLN A 55 19.88 11.60 -19.76
CA GLN A 55 20.96 12.13 -18.94
C GLN A 55 20.68 13.45 -18.23
N MET A 56 20.19 13.38 -16.99
CA MET A 56 20.53 14.35 -15.96
C MET A 56 20.76 13.61 -14.63
N PRO A 57 21.88 13.85 -13.91
CA PRO A 57 22.12 13.23 -12.62
C PRO A 57 21.36 14.05 -11.56
N GLN A 58 20.06 13.83 -11.44
CA GLN A 58 19.26 14.45 -10.40
C GLN A 58 18.78 13.35 -9.47
N LYS A 59 19.54 13.24 -8.36
CA LYS A 59 19.11 12.85 -7.01
C LYS A 59 17.74 12.17 -6.98
N GLU A 60 17.71 10.89 -6.64
CA GLU A 60 16.52 10.07 -6.39
C GLU A 60 15.64 10.70 -5.29
N GLU A 61 15.02 11.83 -5.56
CA GLU A 61 13.84 12.26 -4.83
C GLU A 61 12.76 11.26 -5.22
N GLN A 62 12.40 10.43 -4.26
CA GLN A 62 11.35 9.43 -4.31
C GLN A 62 10.01 10.13 -4.57
N ILE A 63 9.80 10.59 -5.79
CA ILE A 63 8.56 11.20 -6.25
C ILE A 63 7.56 10.05 -6.30
N TRP A 64 6.60 10.00 -5.39
CA TRP A 64 5.50 9.04 -5.50
C TRP A 64 4.57 9.50 -6.62
N GLY A 65 4.13 8.56 -7.47
CA GLY A 65 3.47 8.93 -8.72
C GLY A 65 2.06 9.48 -8.51
N HIS A 66 1.25 8.78 -7.70
CA HIS A 66 -0.14 9.12 -7.43
C HIS A 66 -0.66 8.34 -6.23
N VAL A 67 -1.66 8.89 -5.55
CA VAL A 67 -2.39 8.22 -4.45
C VAL A 67 -3.70 7.66 -4.99
N GLU A 68 -4.02 6.41 -4.67
CA GLU A 68 -5.28 5.74 -4.99
C GLU A 68 -5.95 5.20 -3.73
N GLU A 69 -7.28 5.17 -3.75
CA GLU A 69 -8.08 4.51 -2.72
C GLU A 69 -8.52 3.13 -3.25
N ILE A 70 -8.30 2.11 -2.44
CA ILE A 70 -8.57 0.71 -2.75
C ILE A 70 -9.53 0.19 -1.68
N GLU A 71 -10.67 -0.35 -2.12
CA GLU A 71 -11.61 -1.01 -1.24
C GLU A 71 -11.44 -2.52 -1.33
N LEU A 72 -11.21 -3.16 -0.18
CA LEU A 72 -11.14 -4.62 -0.05
C LEU A 72 -12.29 -5.10 0.83
N ILE A 73 -12.84 -6.28 0.51
CA ILE A 73 -13.88 -6.91 1.32
C ILE A 73 -13.26 -8.08 2.08
N ASN A 74 -12.98 -7.88 3.37
CA ASN A 74 -12.51 -8.93 4.26
C ASN A 74 -13.67 -9.86 4.63
N ASP A 75 -13.72 -11.00 3.94
CA ASP A 75 -14.65 -12.11 4.16
C ASP A 75 -14.14 -13.15 5.18
N GLY A 76 -13.00 -12.88 5.83
CA GLY A 76 -12.35 -13.79 6.78
C GLY A 76 -11.36 -14.78 6.14
N SER A 77 -11.21 -14.78 4.81
CA SER A 77 -10.19 -15.59 4.11
C SER A 77 -8.77 -15.00 4.20
N GLY A 78 -8.67 -13.74 4.64
CA GLY A 78 -7.42 -12.98 4.70
C GLY A 78 -7.23 -12.11 3.47
N LEU A 79 -6.53 -10.98 3.64
CA LEU A 79 -6.53 -9.90 2.64
C LEU A 79 -5.71 -10.20 1.38
N GLY A 80 -4.92 -11.27 1.38
CA GLY A 80 -4.15 -11.64 0.21
C GLY A 80 -2.93 -10.74 -0.06
N PHE A 81 -2.45 -9.98 0.92
CA PHE A 81 -1.19 -9.24 0.80
C PHE A 81 -0.41 -9.22 2.10
N GLY A 82 0.92 -9.18 1.97
CA GLY A 82 1.83 -8.99 3.09
C GLY A 82 2.33 -7.56 3.13
N ILE A 83 2.40 -6.99 4.34
CA ILE A 83 2.99 -5.68 4.57
C ILE A 83 4.28 -5.78 5.35
N VAL A 84 5.20 -4.87 5.06
CA VAL A 84 6.45 -4.66 5.79
C VAL A 84 6.57 -3.19 6.11
N GLY A 85 7.17 -2.84 7.23
CA GLY A 85 7.30 -1.42 7.57
C GLY A 85 7.88 -1.18 8.96
N GLY A 86 8.48 -0.01 9.14
CA GLY A 86 8.99 0.47 10.42
C GLY A 86 8.67 1.94 10.62
N ARG A 87 8.89 2.43 11.84
CA ARG A 87 8.59 3.82 12.26
C ARG A 87 9.17 4.91 11.34
N ALA A 88 10.22 4.60 10.58
CA ALA A 88 10.84 5.54 9.64
C ALA A 88 10.42 5.35 8.17
N SER A 89 9.94 4.16 7.78
CA SER A 89 9.68 3.82 6.38
C SER A 89 8.20 3.82 6.00
N GLY A 90 7.30 3.89 7.00
CA GLY A 90 5.87 3.63 6.77
C GLY A 90 5.59 2.16 6.47
N VAL A 91 4.36 1.88 6.05
CA VAL A 91 3.85 0.53 5.75
C VAL A 91 3.81 0.31 4.25
N ILE A 92 4.57 -0.67 3.77
CA ILE A 92 4.77 -0.98 2.35
C ILE A 92 4.26 -2.39 2.08
N VAL A 93 3.58 -2.57 0.95
CA VAL A 93 3.14 -3.87 0.47
C VAL A 93 4.34 -4.63 -0.09
N ARG A 94 4.65 -5.78 0.50
CA ARG A 94 5.79 -6.61 0.08
C ARG A 94 5.40 -7.74 -0.83
N THR A 95 4.22 -8.31 -0.62
CA THR A 95 3.75 -9.48 -1.35
C THR A 95 2.26 -9.32 -1.65
N ILE A 96 1.84 -9.76 -2.83
CA ILE A 96 0.44 -9.96 -3.19
C ILE A 96 0.26 -11.45 -3.47
N LEU A 97 -0.72 -12.07 -2.83
CA LEU A 97 -1.09 -13.45 -3.08
C LEU A 97 -1.95 -13.51 -4.36
N PRO A 98 -1.53 -14.29 -5.37
CA PRO A 98 -2.30 -14.44 -6.60
C PRO A 98 -3.67 -15.06 -6.31
N GLY A 99 -4.74 -14.43 -6.82
CA GLY A 99 -6.11 -14.82 -6.54
C GLY A 99 -6.65 -14.41 -5.15
N GLY A 100 -5.83 -13.74 -4.32
CA GLY A 100 -6.25 -13.14 -3.06
C GLY A 100 -7.07 -11.85 -3.25
N LEU A 101 -7.70 -11.35 -2.19
CA LEU A 101 -8.57 -10.18 -2.27
C LEU A 101 -7.86 -8.93 -2.84
N ALA A 102 -6.62 -8.70 -2.46
CA ALA A 102 -5.81 -7.59 -2.97
C ALA A 102 -5.36 -7.70 -4.44
N ASP A 103 -5.42 -8.90 -5.02
CA ASP A 103 -5.11 -9.14 -6.44
C ASP A 103 -6.34 -8.95 -7.36
N ARG A 104 -7.55 -8.88 -6.80
CA ARG A 104 -8.82 -8.94 -7.53
C ARG A 104 -9.39 -7.58 -7.88
#